data_AF-A0A932G569-F1
#
_entry.id   AF-A0A932G569-F1
#
_cell.length_a   1.000
_cell.length_b   1.000
_cell.length_c   1.000
_cell.angle_alpha   90.00
_cell.angle_beta   90.00
_cell.angle_gamma   90.00
#
_symmetry.space_group_name_H-M   'P 1'
#
loop_
_entity.id
_entity.type
_entity.pdbx_description
1 polymer ?
#
loop_
_entity_poly.entity_id
_entity_poly.type
_entity_poly.pdbx_seq_one_letter_code
_entity_poly.pdbx_strand_id
1 'polypeptide(L)'
;MTDTPTLAAKLGTTTHLSPLLQKARRLGLDAEGLERLAIHRGCDYYHSGERLPPPPVSVEQFSNAELAIALVNPALRYHPQTLRLGAAMLSAAGNSPEEIARLAKLERCEAIVRYVAKAGRKFEPQNPFWTRLLRLLPATSPAKSGVLPHPTRFVAMTGITRRGVETVVEWIRPTAPEPAHG
;
A
#
# COMPACT_ATOMS: atom_id res chain seq x y z
N MET A 1 24.33 -0.74 -15.08
CA MET A 1 22.95 -0.73 -14.53
C MET A 1 23.09 -0.50 -13.04
N THR A 2 22.68 0.66 -12.55
CA THR A 2 22.68 0.94 -11.10
C THR A 2 21.61 0.09 -10.45
N ASP A 3 22.03 -0.92 -9.69
CA ASP A 3 21.12 -1.80 -8.96
C ASP A 3 20.31 -0.95 -7.96
N THR A 4 18.99 -0.90 -8.13
CA THR A 4 18.15 -0.05 -7.27
C THR A 4 18.08 -0.71 -5.90
N PRO A 5 18.46 -0.02 -4.81
CA PRO A 5 18.51 -0.64 -3.49
C PRO A 5 17.11 -1.09 -3.06
N THR A 6 17.04 -2.18 -2.29
CA THR A 6 15.79 -2.60 -1.65
C THR A 6 15.36 -1.61 -0.56
N LEU A 7 14.09 -1.65 -0.17
CA LEU A 7 13.59 -0.87 0.96
C LEU A 7 14.34 -1.23 2.25
N ALA A 8 14.64 -2.51 2.48
CA ALA A 8 15.45 -2.98 3.60
C ALA A 8 16.84 -2.34 3.60
N ALA A 9 17.51 -2.29 2.44
CA ALA A 9 18.82 -1.64 2.31
C ALA A 9 18.74 -0.14 2.67
N LYS A 10 17.69 0.57 2.20
CA LYS A 10 17.47 1.98 2.57
C LYS A 10 17.18 2.18 4.07
N LEU A 11 16.46 1.25 4.69
CA LEU A 11 16.20 1.26 6.14
C LEU A 11 17.44 0.84 6.96
N GLY A 12 18.46 0.27 6.32
CA GLY A 12 19.63 -0.34 6.98
C GLY A 12 19.25 -1.58 7.79
N THR A 13 18.33 -2.39 7.25
CA THR A 13 17.90 -3.68 7.80
C THR A 13 18.25 -4.80 6.84
N THR A 14 18.32 -6.03 7.32
CA THR A 14 18.58 -7.20 6.47
C THR A 14 17.40 -7.51 5.57
N THR A 15 17.67 -7.74 4.28
CA THR A 15 16.66 -8.22 3.33
C THR A 15 16.29 -9.67 3.65
N HIS A 16 14.99 -9.92 3.82
CA HIS A 16 14.41 -11.25 4.00
C HIS A 16 14.08 -11.90 2.64
N LEU A 17 14.12 -13.24 2.56
CA LEU A 17 13.61 -13.98 1.42
C LEU A 17 12.08 -14.03 1.48
N SER A 18 11.41 -13.19 0.69
CA SER A 18 9.95 -13.08 0.68
C SER A 18 9.26 -14.18 -0.16
N PRO A 19 8.51 -15.13 0.44
CA PRO A 19 7.69 -16.07 -0.32
C PRO A 19 6.59 -15.36 -1.13
N LEU A 20 6.03 -14.27 -0.61
CA LEU A 20 5.04 -13.47 -1.34
C LEU A 20 5.61 -12.85 -2.62
N LEU A 21 6.82 -12.27 -2.57
CA LEU A 21 7.46 -11.76 -3.78
C LEU A 21 7.88 -12.89 -4.74
N GLN A 22 8.19 -14.08 -4.23
CA GLN A 22 8.37 -15.25 -5.10
C GLN A 22 7.06 -15.67 -5.78
N LYS A 23 5.93 -15.64 -5.06
CA LYS A 23 4.59 -15.86 -5.64
C LYS A 23 4.31 -14.83 -6.73
N ALA A 24 4.52 -13.55 -6.45
CA ALA A 24 4.35 -12.46 -7.43
C ALA A 24 5.19 -12.70 -8.69
N ARG A 25 6.48 -13.05 -8.54
CA ARG A 25 7.37 -13.37 -9.68
C ARG A 25 6.88 -14.55 -10.51
N ARG A 26 6.35 -15.60 -9.89
CA ARG A 26 5.76 -16.75 -10.62
C ARG A 26 4.52 -16.37 -11.43
N LEU A 27 3.81 -15.32 -11.02
CA LEU A 27 2.70 -14.73 -11.75
C LEU A 27 3.14 -13.67 -12.78
N GLY A 28 4.45 -13.51 -13.01
CA GLY A 28 5.01 -12.51 -13.93
C GLY A 28 4.99 -11.08 -13.39
N LEU A 29 4.79 -10.90 -12.08
CA LEU A 29 4.75 -9.58 -11.44
C LEU A 29 6.13 -9.24 -10.85
N ASP A 30 6.80 -8.28 -11.48
CA ASP A 30 7.91 -7.54 -10.88
C ASP A 30 7.39 -6.32 -10.10
N ALA A 31 8.29 -5.44 -9.64
CA ALA A 31 7.89 -4.27 -8.86
C ALA A 31 6.95 -3.33 -9.63
N GLU A 32 7.20 -3.09 -10.91
CA GLU A 32 6.34 -2.27 -11.75
C GLU A 32 5.02 -2.98 -12.07
N GLY A 33 5.05 -4.30 -12.26
CA GLY A 33 3.87 -5.14 -12.43
C GLY A 33 2.94 -5.08 -11.21
N LEU A 34 3.49 -5.07 -9.99
CA LEU A 34 2.72 -4.85 -8.77
C LEU A 34 2.11 -3.45 -8.72
N GLU A 35 2.87 -2.41 -9.11
CA GLU A 35 2.36 -1.04 -9.17
C GLU A 35 1.20 -0.90 -10.18
N ARG A 36 1.39 -1.43 -11.40
CA ARG A 36 0.34 -1.49 -12.43
C ARG A 36 -0.88 -2.26 -11.94
N LEU A 37 -0.69 -3.41 -11.28
CA LEU A 37 -1.79 -4.19 -10.73
C LEU A 37 -2.57 -3.42 -9.67
N ALA A 38 -1.91 -2.62 -8.82
CA ALA A 38 -2.61 -1.77 -7.85
C ALA A 38 -3.43 -0.67 -8.53
N ILE A 39 -2.88 -0.03 -9.56
CA ILE A 39 -3.60 0.98 -10.35
C ILE A 39 -4.84 0.33 -10.99
N HIS A 40 -4.69 -0.85 -11.60
CA HIS A 40 -5.81 -1.62 -12.15
C HIS A 40 -6.91 -1.95 -11.15
N ARG A 41 -6.55 -2.12 -9.89
CA ARG A 41 -7.48 -2.43 -8.81
C ARG A 41 -8.07 -1.20 -8.14
N GLY A 42 -7.86 -0.01 -8.74
CA GLY A 42 -8.51 1.23 -8.33
C GLY A 42 -7.58 2.27 -7.70
N CYS A 43 -6.27 2.04 -7.59
CA CYS A 43 -5.31 3.05 -7.12
C CYS A 43 -4.92 4.05 -8.22
N ASP A 44 -5.90 4.65 -8.88
CA ASP A 44 -5.71 5.56 -10.02
C ASP A 44 -5.32 6.99 -9.62
N TYR A 45 -5.46 7.37 -8.35
CA TYR A 45 -5.04 8.68 -7.84
C TYR A 45 -3.59 9.06 -8.19
N TYR A 46 -2.72 8.06 -8.36
CA TYR A 46 -1.31 8.24 -8.71
C TYR A 46 -1.00 7.99 -10.20
N HIS A 47 -2.02 7.77 -11.04
CA HIS A 47 -1.90 7.45 -12.45
C HIS A 47 -2.37 8.60 -13.34
N SER A 48 -1.73 8.79 -14.48
CA SER A 48 -1.97 9.91 -15.41
C SER A 48 -3.17 9.72 -16.34
N GLY A 49 -4.06 8.76 -16.07
CA GLY A 49 -5.31 8.57 -16.82
C GLY A 49 -5.22 7.71 -18.08
N GLU A 50 -4.06 7.12 -18.41
CA GLU A 50 -3.97 6.17 -19.53
C GLU A 50 -4.68 4.86 -19.22
N ARG A 51 -5.50 4.37 -20.14
CA ARG A 51 -6.21 3.10 -19.99
C ARG A 51 -5.21 1.96 -20.09
N LEU A 52 -4.90 1.34 -18.97
CA LEU A 52 -4.02 0.18 -18.93
C LEU A 52 -4.77 -1.07 -19.45
N PRO A 53 -4.10 -2.00 -20.16
CA PRO A 53 -4.70 -3.26 -20.60
C PRO A 53 -5.11 -4.14 -19.39
N PRO A 54 -6.17 -4.97 -19.47
CA PRO A 54 -6.69 -5.70 -18.32
C PRO A 54 -5.60 -6.45 -17.53
N PRO A 55 -5.68 -6.45 -16.19
CA PRO A 55 -4.61 -6.99 -15.37
C PRO A 55 -4.44 -8.49 -15.66
N PRO A 56 -3.20 -8.98 -15.82
CA PRO A 56 -2.95 -10.38 -16.14
C PRO A 56 -3.22 -11.33 -14.95
N VAL A 57 -3.53 -10.79 -13.77
CA VAL A 57 -3.64 -11.54 -12.50
C VAL A 57 -4.91 -11.17 -11.74
N SER A 58 -5.78 -12.16 -11.52
CA SER A 58 -7.05 -11.98 -10.82
C SER A 58 -6.88 -11.82 -9.30
N VAL A 59 -7.96 -11.42 -8.61
CA VAL A 59 -7.95 -11.27 -7.14
C VAL A 59 -7.79 -12.64 -6.45
N GLU A 60 -8.29 -13.71 -7.06
CA GLU A 60 -8.19 -15.08 -6.55
C GLU A 60 -6.75 -15.60 -6.65
N GLN A 61 -6.02 -15.23 -7.70
CA GLN A 61 -4.61 -15.60 -7.88
C GLN A 61 -3.69 -14.80 -6.95
N PHE A 62 -4.00 -13.52 -6.73
CA PHE A 62 -3.22 -12.63 -5.88
C PHE A 62 -4.15 -11.62 -5.20
N SER A 63 -4.43 -11.77 -3.91
CA SER A 63 -5.46 -10.96 -3.24
C SER A 63 -5.06 -9.49 -3.07
N ASN A 64 -6.01 -8.63 -2.71
CA ASN A 64 -5.71 -7.23 -2.39
C ASN A 64 -4.82 -7.08 -1.16
N ALA A 65 -4.98 -7.97 -0.17
CA ALA A 65 -4.12 -8.01 1.00
C ALA A 65 -2.69 -8.42 0.64
N GLU A 66 -2.54 -9.44 -0.20
CA GLU A 66 -1.24 -9.86 -0.76
C GLU A 66 -0.58 -8.73 -1.55
N LEU A 67 -1.34 -8.04 -2.40
CA LEU A 67 -0.84 -6.90 -3.17
C LEU A 67 -0.38 -5.75 -2.27
N ALA A 68 -1.18 -5.39 -1.26
CA ALA A 68 -0.81 -4.35 -0.30
C ALA A 68 0.52 -4.68 0.40
N ILE A 69 0.68 -5.92 0.87
CA ILE A 69 1.88 -6.38 1.59
C ILE A 69 3.08 -6.50 0.66
N ALA A 70 2.90 -6.96 -0.58
CA ALA A 70 3.97 -7.03 -1.57
C ALA A 70 4.55 -5.64 -1.87
N LEU A 71 3.69 -4.62 -2.04
CA LEU A 71 4.09 -3.24 -2.34
C LEU A 71 4.84 -2.55 -1.19
N VAL A 72 4.57 -2.94 0.07
CA VAL A 72 5.30 -2.43 1.25
C VAL A 72 6.41 -3.36 1.72
N ASN A 73 6.74 -4.41 0.96
CA ASN A 73 7.69 -5.43 1.38
C ASN A 73 9.13 -4.87 1.42
N PRO A 74 9.87 -5.05 2.53
CA PRO A 74 11.27 -4.62 2.64
C PRO A 74 12.19 -5.18 1.56
N ALA A 75 11.90 -6.36 1.01
CA ALA A 75 12.71 -7.00 -0.02
C ALA A 75 12.43 -6.47 -1.44
N LEU A 76 11.38 -5.66 -1.64
CA LEU A 76 11.11 -5.03 -2.92
C LEU A 76 12.05 -3.84 -3.16
N ARG A 77 12.26 -3.45 -4.42
CA ARG A 77 13.02 -2.23 -4.77
C ARG A 77 12.45 -1.02 -4.04
N TYR A 78 13.31 -0.13 -3.56
CA TYR A 78 12.87 1.11 -2.95
C TYR A 78 12.33 2.07 -4.01
N HIS A 79 11.07 2.45 -3.89
CA HIS A 79 10.51 3.59 -4.61
C HIS A 79 9.32 4.20 -3.82
N PRO A 80 9.27 5.53 -3.61
CA PRO A 80 8.22 6.16 -2.79
C PRO A 80 6.79 5.99 -3.34
N GLN A 81 6.61 5.81 -4.65
CA GLN A 81 5.29 5.54 -5.23
C GLN A 81 4.78 4.15 -4.87
N THR A 82 5.64 3.13 -4.86
CA THR A 82 5.29 1.76 -4.46
C THR A 82 4.73 1.74 -3.04
N LEU A 83 5.38 2.47 -2.13
CA LEU A 83 4.93 2.58 -0.74
C LEU A 83 3.59 3.30 -0.61
N ARG A 84 3.34 4.33 -1.42
CA ARG A 84 2.06 5.05 -1.45
C ARG A 84 0.93 4.16 -1.97
N LEU A 85 1.18 3.40 -3.04
CA LEU A 85 0.23 2.42 -3.57
C LEU A 85 -0.05 1.31 -2.56
N GLY A 86 0.99 0.78 -1.92
CA GLY A 86 0.84 -0.20 -0.85
C GLY A 86 0.02 0.33 0.33
N ALA A 87 0.26 1.57 0.76
CA ALA A 87 -0.52 2.21 1.80
C ALA A 87 -2.00 2.36 1.45
N ALA A 88 -2.31 2.76 0.21
CA ALA A 88 -3.68 2.84 -0.27
C ALA A 88 -4.36 1.46 -0.29
N MET A 89 -3.64 0.44 -0.79
CA MET A 89 -4.13 -0.93 -0.88
C MET A 89 -4.38 -1.59 0.48
N LEU A 90 -3.72 -1.18 1.57
CA LEU A 90 -3.90 -1.81 2.89
C LEU A 90 -5.37 -1.81 3.32
N SER A 91 -6.05 -0.68 3.17
CA SER A 91 -7.47 -0.52 3.50
C SER A 91 -8.40 -0.67 2.28
N ALA A 92 -7.97 -1.41 1.25
CA ALA A 92 -8.83 -1.76 0.12
C ALA A 92 -10.08 -2.51 0.60
N ALA A 93 -11.20 -2.32 -0.10
CA ALA A 93 -12.44 -3.02 0.21
C ALA A 93 -12.21 -4.55 0.23
N GLY A 94 -12.75 -5.21 1.25
CA GLY A 94 -12.59 -6.65 1.47
C GLY A 94 -11.33 -7.07 2.25
N ASN A 95 -10.35 -6.19 2.45
CA ASN A 95 -9.21 -6.51 3.32
C ASN A 95 -9.63 -6.51 4.80
N SER A 96 -9.19 -7.51 5.55
CA SER A 96 -9.34 -7.55 7.01
C SER A 96 -8.03 -7.16 7.72
N PRO A 97 -8.11 -6.48 8.88
CA PRO A 97 -6.94 -6.19 9.72
C PRO A 97 -6.16 -7.45 10.12
N GLU A 98 -6.87 -8.55 10.39
CA GLU A 98 -6.32 -9.85 10.76
C GLU A 98 -5.43 -10.43 9.66
N GLU A 99 -5.89 -10.41 8.41
CA GLU A 99 -5.14 -10.95 7.29
C GLU A 99 -3.91 -10.09 6.97
N ILE A 100 -4.07 -8.76 6.98
CA ILE A 100 -2.95 -7.83 6.81
C ILE A 100 -1.90 -8.03 7.90
N ALA A 101 -2.31 -8.18 9.16
CA ALA A 101 -1.37 -8.40 10.26
C ALA A 101 -0.65 -9.76 10.15
N ARG A 102 -1.36 -10.81 9.71
CA ARG A 102 -0.78 -12.15 9.49
C ARG A 102 0.27 -12.11 8.39
N LEU A 103 -0.06 -11.55 7.23
CA LEU A 103 0.86 -11.41 6.11
C LEU A 103 2.06 -10.51 6.46
N ALA A 104 1.84 -9.42 7.20
CA ALA A 104 2.91 -8.53 7.62
C ALA A 104 3.97 -9.24 8.46
N LYS A 105 3.55 -10.18 9.33
CA LYS A 105 4.46 -11.01 10.14
C LYS A 105 5.24 -12.00 9.29
N LEU A 106 4.55 -12.70 8.39
CA LEU A 106 5.20 -13.65 7.46
C LEU A 106 6.24 -12.96 6.58
N GLU A 107 5.97 -11.71 6.20
CA GLU A 107 6.83 -10.93 5.31
C GLU A 107 7.79 -9.98 6.03
N ARG A 108 7.81 -10.03 7.37
CA ARG A 108 8.67 -9.21 8.25
C ARG A 108 8.59 -7.70 7.94
N CYS A 109 7.39 -7.22 7.61
CA CYS A 109 7.13 -5.83 7.24
C CYS A 109 6.26 -5.08 8.26
N GLU A 110 6.09 -5.63 9.48
CA GLU A 110 5.21 -5.11 10.53
C GLU A 110 5.53 -3.65 10.87
N ALA A 111 6.81 -3.26 10.88
CA ALA A 111 7.20 -1.89 11.20
C ALA A 111 6.67 -0.88 10.16
N ILE A 112 6.68 -1.25 8.88
CA ILE A 112 6.18 -0.40 7.79
C ILE A 112 4.65 -0.38 7.82
N VAL A 113 4.00 -1.53 7.97
CA VAL A 113 2.54 -1.60 8.08
C VAL A 113 2.05 -0.84 9.31
N ARG A 114 2.74 -0.94 10.45
CA ARG A 114 2.41 -0.16 11.65
C ARG A 114 2.60 1.34 11.44
N TYR A 115 3.64 1.76 10.73
CA TYR A 115 3.84 3.17 10.37
C TYR A 115 2.65 3.71 9.57
N VAL A 116 2.24 2.98 8.53
CA VAL A 116 1.09 3.36 7.70
C VAL A 116 -0.21 3.33 8.53
N ALA A 117 -0.41 2.32 9.37
CA ALA A 117 -1.60 2.22 10.22
C ALA A 117 -1.69 3.35 11.27
N LYS A 118 -0.55 3.82 11.80
CA LYS A 118 -0.51 5.01 12.66
C LYS A 118 -0.94 6.27 11.90
N ALA A 119 -0.50 6.41 10.64
CA ALA A 119 -0.95 7.50 9.77
C ALA A 119 -2.45 7.39 9.45
N GLY A 120 -2.93 6.19 9.09
CA GLY A 120 -4.34 5.91 8.85
C GLY A 120 -5.21 6.28 10.05
N ARG A 121 -4.87 5.84 11.27
CA ARG A 121 -5.58 6.22 12.49
C ARG A 121 -5.57 7.74 12.74
N LYS A 122 -4.50 8.45 12.36
CA LYS A 122 -4.41 9.91 12.53
C LYS A 122 -5.39 10.64 11.61
N PHE A 123 -5.52 10.22 10.37
CA PHE A 123 -6.36 10.90 9.37
C PHE A 123 -7.78 10.34 9.28
N GLU A 124 -7.99 9.11 9.69
CA GLU A 124 -9.30 8.45 9.78
C GLU A 124 -9.53 7.87 11.18
N PRO A 125 -9.66 8.71 12.22
CA PRO A 125 -9.78 8.23 13.60
C PRO A 125 -11.04 7.37 13.83
N GLN A 126 -12.08 7.57 13.03
CA GLN A 126 -13.34 6.82 13.11
C GLN A 126 -13.31 5.49 12.36
N ASN A 127 -12.28 5.21 11.54
CA ASN A 127 -12.20 3.97 10.79
C ASN A 127 -11.65 2.84 11.71
N PRO A 128 -12.46 1.82 12.06
CA PRO A 128 -12.04 0.79 13.00
C PRO A 128 -10.91 -0.10 12.47
N PHE A 129 -10.71 -0.14 11.14
CA PHE A 129 -9.65 -0.91 10.48
C PHE A 129 -8.27 -0.60 11.08
N TRP A 130 -7.91 0.69 11.17
CA TRP A 130 -6.59 1.12 11.62
C TRP A 130 -6.35 0.78 13.10
N THR A 131 -7.35 1.05 13.94
CA THR A 131 -7.26 0.76 15.39
C THR A 131 -7.21 -0.74 15.65
N ARG A 132 -7.91 -1.56 14.85
CA ARG A 132 -7.82 -3.01 14.95
C ARG A 132 -6.46 -3.52 14.48
N LEU A 133 -5.97 -3.06 13.34
CA LEU A 133 -4.67 -3.45 12.79
C LEU A 133 -3.52 -3.12 13.76
N LEU A 134 -3.54 -1.94 14.37
CA LEU A 134 -2.52 -1.52 15.34
C LEU A 134 -2.46 -2.38 16.60
N ARG A 135 -3.59 -2.99 17.01
CA ARG A 135 -3.65 -3.94 18.13
C ARG A 135 -3.03 -5.30 17.79
N LEU A 136 -3.06 -5.70 16.52
CA LEU A 136 -2.57 -7.00 16.05
C LEU A 136 -1.06 -7.00 15.71
N LEU A 137 -0.51 -5.80 15.49
CA LEU A 137 0.90 -5.59 15.17
C LEU A 137 1.72 -5.29 16.44
N PRO A 138 2.96 -5.82 16.53
CA PRO A 138 3.85 -5.51 17.65
C PRO A 138 4.18 -4.02 17.71
N ALA A 139 4.55 -3.53 18.89
CA ALA A 139 5.20 -2.23 18.99
C ALA A 139 6.56 -2.30 18.31
N THR A 140 6.82 -1.42 17.35
CA THR A 140 8.09 -1.35 16.62
C THR A 140 8.74 0.00 16.82
N SER A 141 10.08 0.01 16.76
CA SER A 141 10.85 1.25 16.69
C SER A 141 10.42 2.07 15.47
N PRO A 142 10.46 3.42 15.55
CA PRO A 142 10.21 4.27 14.40
C PRO A 142 11.15 3.91 13.24
N ALA A 143 10.63 3.91 12.02
CA ALA A 143 11.47 3.79 10.83
C ALA A 143 12.42 5.01 10.76
N LYS A 144 13.60 4.81 10.14
CA LYS A 144 14.55 5.91 9.92
C LYS A 144 13.88 7.07 9.19
N SER A 145 14.08 8.28 9.71
CA SER A 145 13.55 9.51 9.12
C SER A 145 14.01 9.66 7.66
N GLY A 146 13.11 10.09 6.79
CA GLY A 146 13.39 10.37 5.38
C GLY A 146 13.30 9.18 4.42
N VAL A 147 13.12 7.93 4.90
CA VAL A 147 12.97 6.76 4.00
C VAL A 147 11.52 6.51 3.62
N LEU A 148 10.60 6.51 4.60
CA LEU A 148 9.17 6.30 4.36
C LEU A 148 8.50 7.62 3.95
N PRO A 149 7.50 7.58 3.04
CA PRO A 149 6.74 8.77 2.68
C PRO A 149 6.13 9.45 3.91
N HIS A 150 6.16 10.78 3.92
CA HIS A 150 5.48 11.56 4.96
C HIS A 150 3.98 11.19 5.00
N PRO A 151 3.32 11.12 6.17
CA PRO A 151 1.93 10.66 6.28
C PRO A 151 0.92 11.42 5.38
N THR A 152 1.16 12.70 5.09
CA THR A 152 0.31 13.49 4.17
C THR A 152 0.36 13.00 2.72
N ARG A 153 1.33 12.15 2.37
CA ARG A 153 1.43 11.51 1.04
C ARG A 153 0.49 10.31 0.87
N PHE A 154 -0.26 9.93 1.91
CA PHE A 154 -1.26 8.86 1.87
C PHE A 154 -2.70 9.36 1.80
N VAL A 155 -2.89 10.68 1.86
CA VAL A 155 -4.21 11.32 1.87
C VAL A 155 -4.34 12.30 0.73
N ALA A 156 -5.55 12.44 0.20
CA ALA A 156 -5.94 13.56 -0.62
C ALA A 156 -6.34 14.70 0.32
N MET A 157 -5.91 15.92 0.01
CA MET A 157 -6.32 17.14 0.71
C MET A 157 -6.97 18.05 -0.32
N THR A 158 -8.31 18.09 -0.35
CA THR A 158 -9.06 18.96 -1.27
C THR A 158 -9.53 20.21 -0.53
N GLY A 159 -9.36 21.37 -1.16
CA GLY A 159 -9.50 22.68 -0.50
C GLY A 159 -10.76 23.48 -0.84
N ILE A 160 -11.69 22.95 -1.64
CA ILE A 160 -12.88 23.70 -2.06
C ILE A 160 -14.09 22.77 -2.04
N THR A 161 -15.05 23.03 -1.14
CA THR A 161 -16.38 22.41 -1.17
C THR A 161 -17.41 23.44 -1.65
N ARG A 162 -18.59 22.99 -2.10
CA ARG A 162 -19.71 23.88 -2.49
C ARG A 162 -20.20 24.81 -1.37
N ARG A 163 -19.76 24.61 -0.12
CA ARG A 163 -20.13 25.40 1.07
C ARG A 163 -19.00 26.30 1.61
N GLY A 164 -17.81 26.29 1.01
CA GLY A 164 -16.66 27.12 1.42
C GLY A 164 -15.30 26.41 1.31
N VAL A 165 -14.25 27.11 1.77
CA VAL A 165 -12.88 26.58 1.90
C VAL A 165 -12.79 25.74 3.17
N GLU A 166 -13.22 24.49 3.10
CA GLU A 166 -12.99 23.51 4.17
C GLU A 166 -12.02 22.46 3.62
N THR A 167 -10.92 22.22 4.34
CA THR A 167 -9.92 21.23 3.92
C THR A 167 -10.49 19.85 4.23
N VAL A 168 -10.95 19.14 3.21
CA VAL A 168 -11.34 17.74 3.34
C VAL A 168 -10.09 16.90 3.19
N VAL A 169 -9.76 16.15 4.24
CA VAL A 169 -8.65 15.19 4.24
C VAL A 169 -9.23 13.79 4.14
N GLU A 170 -8.90 13.09 3.06
CA GLU A 170 -9.43 11.74 2.81
C GLU A 170 -8.28 10.76 2.57
N TRP A 171 -8.35 9.59 3.20
CA TRP A 171 -7.39 8.53 2.93
C TRP A 171 -7.56 7.98 1.51
N ILE A 172 -6.47 8.01 0.73
CA ILE A 172 -6.44 7.48 -0.63
C ILE A 172 -6.59 5.97 -0.54
N ARG A 173 -7.60 5.43 -1.22
CA ARG A 173 -7.88 3.99 -1.29
C ARG A 173 -8.28 3.63 -2.72
N PRO A 174 -8.24 2.34 -3.09
CA PRO A 174 -8.71 1.93 -4.39
C PRO A 174 -10.22 2.15 -4.52
N THR A 175 -10.63 2.81 -5.59
CA THR A 175 -12.04 2.93 -5.95
C THR A 175 -12.44 1.71 -6.78
N ALA A 176 -13.62 1.12 -6.54
CA ALA A 176 -14.12 0.11 -7.45
C ALA A 176 -14.21 0.71 -8.86
N PRO A 177 -13.79 0.00 -9.92
CA PRO A 177 -14.04 0.49 -11.27
C PRO A 177 -15.54 0.70 -11.42
N GLU A 178 -15.97 1.92 -11.76
CA GLU A 178 -17.38 2.16 -12.08
C GLU A 178 -17.80 1.16 -13.18
N PRO A 179 -19.00 0.55 -13.08
CA PRO A 179 -19.51 -0.26 -14.17
C PRO A 179 -19.60 0.65 -15.40
N ALA A 180 -18.80 0.35 -16.42
CA ALA A 180 -18.88 1.02 -17.70
C ALA A 180 -20.35 1.04 -18.13
N HIS A 181 -20.96 2.23 -18.15
CA HIS A 181 -22.26 2.40 -18.77
C HIS A 181 -22.09 1.97 -20.24
N GLY A 182 -22.93 1.02 -20.65
CA GLY A 182 -22.85 0.34 -21.94
C GLY A 182 -23.11 1.25 -23.13
#